data_AF-A0A654CFL7-F1
#
_entry.id   AF-A0A654CFL7-F1
#
_cell.length_a   1.000
_cell.length_b   1.000
_cell.length_c   1.000
_cell.angle_alpha   90.00
_cell.angle_beta   90.00
_cell.angle_gamma   90.00
#
_symmetry.space_group_name_H-M   'P 1'
#
loop_
_entity.id
_entity.type
_entity.pdbx_description
1 polymer ?
#
loop_
_entity_poly.entity_id
_entity_poly.type
_entity_poly.pdbx_seq_one_letter_code
_entity_poly.pdbx_strand_id
1 'polypeptide(L)'
;MDVLLSVADARRIFPTIGIELRRGSAHALFRSSIFGRWTETALPVEFMADFRRYSGTAWVPVRPTTRQAVELDGTMVFIPERAEMETMLAKFGRPKDIERARRLATLS
;
A
#
# COMPACT_ATOMS: atom_id res chain seq x y z
N MET A 1 2.75 8.46 -1.45
CA MET A 1 1.49 7.71 -1.26
C MET A 1 1.74 6.26 -1.60
N ASP A 2 1.17 5.34 -0.85
CA ASP A 2 1.37 3.90 -1.03
C ASP A 2 0.10 3.27 -1.60
N VAL A 3 0.21 2.54 -2.71
CA VAL A 3 -0.93 1.91 -3.41
C VAL A 3 -0.69 0.41 -3.54
N LEU A 4 -1.64 -0.38 -3.02
CA LEU A 4 -1.68 -1.83 -3.20
C LEU A 4 -2.58 -2.16 -4.40
N LEU A 5 -2.09 -3.01 -5.28
CA LEU A 5 -2.81 -3.42 -6.49
C LEU A 5 -2.50 -4.86 -6.88
N SER A 6 -3.29 -5.42 -7.80
CA SER A 6 -3.01 -6.75 -8.34
C SER A 6 -1.85 -6.71 -9.35
N VAL A 7 -1.24 -7.86 -9.62
CA VAL A 7 -0.22 -7.98 -10.68
C VAL A 7 -0.82 -7.64 -12.05
N ALA A 8 -2.08 -8.00 -12.28
CA ALA A 8 -2.78 -7.69 -13.53
C ALA A 8 -2.96 -6.17 -13.69
N ASP A 9 -3.38 -5.48 -12.64
CA ASP A 9 -3.56 -4.03 -12.67
C ASP A 9 -2.23 -3.29 -12.85
N ALA A 10 -1.16 -3.73 -12.17
CA ALA A 10 0.17 -3.14 -12.34
C ALA A 10 0.64 -3.23 -13.81
N ARG A 11 0.45 -4.38 -14.45
CA ARG A 11 0.80 -4.57 -15.87
C ARG A 11 -0.04 -3.72 -16.81
N ARG A 12 -1.30 -3.44 -16.45
CA ARG A 12 -2.21 -2.61 -17.26
C ARG A 12 -1.92 -1.11 -17.09
N ILE A 13 -1.68 -0.67 -15.86
CA ILE A 13 -1.59 0.76 -15.49
C ILE A 13 -0.19 1.32 -15.76
N PHE A 14 0.87 0.60 -15.38
CA PHE A 14 2.23 1.17 -15.42
C PHE A 14 2.63 1.71 -16.80
N PRO A 15 2.37 1.01 -17.92
CA PRO A 15 2.70 1.53 -19.26
C PRO A 15 1.94 2.81 -19.62
N THR A 16 0.73 3.02 -19.09
CA THR A 16 -0.09 4.19 -19.43
C THR A 16 0.35 5.46 -18.72
N ILE A 17 1.18 5.33 -17.67
CA ILE A 17 1.69 6.45 -16.86
C ILE A 17 3.22 6.49 -16.85
N GLY A 18 3.88 5.82 -17.81
CA GLY A 18 5.33 5.89 -18.01
C GLY A 18 6.17 5.22 -16.91
N ILE A 19 5.58 4.30 -16.13
CA ILE A 19 6.32 3.56 -15.09
C ILE A 19 6.86 2.26 -15.66
N GLU A 20 8.14 1.97 -15.41
CA GLU A 20 8.72 0.68 -15.73
C GLU A 20 8.33 -0.40 -14.72
N LEU A 21 7.98 -1.59 -15.22
CA LEU A 21 7.74 -2.78 -14.41
C LEU A 21 9.05 -3.30 -13.82
N ARG A 22 9.27 -3.09 -12.52
CA ARG A 22 10.44 -3.58 -11.80
C ARG A 22 10.05 -4.67 -10.80
N ARG A 23 10.94 -5.64 -10.59
CA ARG A 23 10.80 -6.60 -9.47
C ARG A 23 10.81 -5.83 -8.15
N GLY A 24 10.01 -6.28 -7.19
CA GLY A 24 9.96 -5.68 -5.87
C GLY A 24 11.31 -5.70 -5.14
N SER A 25 11.48 -4.78 -4.18
CA SER A 25 12.75 -4.59 -3.49
C SER A 25 13.04 -5.68 -2.45
N ALA A 26 14.32 -5.83 -2.11
CA ALA A 26 14.77 -6.66 -1.01
C ALA A 26 14.67 -5.87 0.31
N HIS A 27 13.52 -5.96 0.99
CA HIS A 27 13.35 -5.43 2.34
C HIS A 27 13.15 -6.60 3.32
N ALA A 28 13.77 -6.54 4.50
CA ALA A 28 13.73 -7.63 5.48
C ALA A 28 12.29 -7.97 5.93
N LEU A 29 11.44 -6.95 6.03
CA LEU A 29 10.05 -7.08 6.50
C LEU A 29 8.99 -7.12 5.38
N PHE A 30 9.34 -6.75 4.15
CA PHE A 30 8.35 -6.53 3.09
C PHE A 30 8.87 -7.01 1.75
N ARG A 31 7.96 -7.51 0.92
CA ARG A 31 8.25 -7.81 -0.49
C ARG A 31 7.01 -7.61 -1.34
N SER A 32 7.22 -7.27 -2.60
CA SER A 32 6.22 -7.30 -3.65
C SER A 32 6.78 -8.06 -4.84
N SER A 33 5.90 -8.59 -5.70
CA SER A 33 6.32 -9.18 -6.97
C SER A 33 6.73 -8.09 -7.97
N ILE A 34 5.96 -7.00 -8.00
CA ILE A 34 6.19 -5.83 -8.83
C ILE A 34 6.20 -4.59 -7.92
N PHE A 35 7.12 -3.69 -8.19
CA PHE A 35 7.20 -2.38 -7.57
C PHE A 35 7.31 -1.31 -8.66
N GLY A 36 6.52 -0.24 -8.53
CA GLY A 36 6.56 0.91 -9.41
C GLY A 36 6.58 2.19 -8.58
N ARG A 37 7.27 3.21 -9.06
CA ARG A 37 7.29 4.53 -8.42
C ARG A 37 7.00 5.58 -9.46
N TRP A 38 5.94 6.35 -9.24
CA TRP A 38 5.58 7.50 -10.06
C TRP A 38 6.03 8.77 -9.36
N THR A 39 6.79 9.60 -10.06
CA THR A 39 7.38 10.83 -9.53
C THR A 39 6.92 12.10 -10.22
N GLU A 40 6.07 11.98 -11.25
CA GLU A 40 5.50 13.13 -11.98
C GLU A 40 4.28 13.75 -11.27
N THR A 41 4.00 13.30 -10.05
CA THR A 41 2.94 13.79 -9.18
C THR A 41 3.52 14.67 -8.07
N ALA A 42 2.70 15.56 -7.50
CA ALA A 42 3.11 16.45 -6.40
C ALA A 42 3.67 15.69 -5.17
N LEU A 43 3.17 14.48 -4.93
CA LEU A 43 3.72 13.53 -3.96
C LEU A 43 4.04 12.22 -4.68
N PRO A 44 5.25 11.64 -4.52
CA PRO A 44 5.58 10.36 -5.15
C PRO A 44 4.58 9.26 -4.78
N VAL A 45 4.16 8.47 -5.77
CA VAL A 45 3.26 7.33 -5.58
C VAL A 45 4.05 6.04 -5.75
N GLU A 46 4.04 5.18 -4.74
CA GLU A 46 4.67 3.87 -4.76
C GLU A 46 3.59 2.78 -4.87
N PHE A 47 3.72 1.95 -5.90
CA PHE A 47 2.79 0.87 -6.22
C PHE A 47 3.43 -0.48 -5.89
N MET A 48 2.70 -1.34 -5.17
CA MET A 48 3.19 -2.64 -4.72
C MET A 48 2.20 -3.75 -5.09
N ALA A 49 2.58 -4.63 -6.03
CA ALA A 49 1.74 -5.73 -6.47
C ALA A 49 2.11 -7.07 -5.82
N ASP A 50 1.10 -7.85 -5.41
CA ASP A 50 1.26 -9.03 -4.54
C ASP A 50 2.10 -8.72 -3.29
N PHE A 51 1.73 -7.66 -2.58
CA PHE A 51 2.45 -7.20 -1.39
C PHE A 51 2.33 -8.18 -0.23
N ARG A 52 3.46 -8.45 0.44
CA ARG A 52 3.57 -9.38 1.56
C ARG A 52 4.44 -8.80 2.66
N ARG A 53 4.08 -9.08 3.91
CA ARG A 53 4.92 -8.80 5.09
C ARG A 53 5.49 -10.09 5.66
N TYR A 54 6.64 -10.00 6.30
CA TYR A 54 7.17 -11.09 7.10
C TYR A 54 6.53 -11.08 8.49
N SER A 55 5.98 -12.21 8.95
CA SER A 55 5.38 -12.35 10.28
C SER A 55 6.39 -12.67 11.38
N GLY A 56 7.66 -12.89 11.02
CA GLY A 56 8.66 -13.54 11.87
C GLY A 56 8.89 -15.01 11.49
N THR A 57 7.90 -15.66 10.85
CA THR A 57 7.97 -17.07 10.46
C THR A 57 7.56 -17.32 9.00
N ALA A 58 6.73 -16.45 8.41
CA ALA A 58 6.22 -16.63 7.06
C ALA A 58 5.93 -15.30 6.36
N TRP A 59 5.87 -15.36 5.04
CA TRP A 59 5.46 -14.24 4.19
C TRP A 59 3.95 -14.24 4.00
N VAL A 60 3.27 -13.34 4.72
CA VAL A 60 1.81 -13.25 4.73
C VAL A 60 1.35 -12.17 3.74
N PRO A 61 0.34 -12.45 2.89
CA PRO A 61 -0.23 -11.43 2.00
C PRO A 61 -0.83 -10.28 2.80
N VAL A 62 -0.65 -9.06 2.28
CA VAL A 62 -1.23 -7.84 2.84
C VAL A 62 -2.24 -7.32 1.82
N ARG A 63 -3.51 -7.38 2.17
CA ARG A 63 -4.63 -6.91 1.35
C ARG A 63 -5.71 -6.34 2.27
N PRO A 64 -6.21 -5.13 2.00
CA PRO A 64 -7.44 -4.65 2.62
C PRO A 64 -8.57 -5.66 2.40
N THR A 65 -9.25 -6.01 3.48
CA THR A 65 -10.44 -6.86 3.50
C THR A 65 -11.70 -6.01 3.42
N THR A 66 -11.67 -4.82 4.03
CA THR A 66 -12.71 -3.82 3.95
C THR A 66 -12.46 -2.86 2.79
N ARG A 67 -13.53 -2.22 2.32
CA ARG A 67 -13.49 -1.32 1.18
C ARG A 67 -14.45 -0.16 1.37
N GLN A 68 -13.98 0.87 2.06
CA GLN A 68 -14.68 2.12 2.24
C GLN A 68 -14.49 3.01 1.01
N ALA A 69 -15.60 3.44 0.41
CA ALA A 69 -15.59 4.38 -0.70
C ALA A 69 -15.55 5.81 -0.14
N VAL A 70 -14.63 6.62 -0.66
CA VAL A 70 -14.45 8.03 -0.29
C VAL A 70 -14.44 8.85 -1.57
N GLU A 71 -15.29 9.86 -1.65
CA GLU A 71 -15.28 10.82 -2.75
C GLU A 71 -14.24 11.90 -2.47
N LEU A 72 -13.33 12.12 -3.42
CA LEU A 72 -12.32 13.18 -3.40
C LEU A 72 -12.34 13.88 -4.76
N ASP A 73 -12.70 15.15 -4.79
CA ASP A 73 -12.76 15.97 -6.02
C ASP A 73 -13.52 15.28 -7.18
N GLY A 74 -14.70 14.71 -6.88
CA GLY A 74 -15.53 13.98 -7.85
C GLY A 74 -14.98 12.61 -8.27
N THR A 75 -13.87 12.17 -7.66
CA THR A 75 -13.27 10.84 -7.91
C THR A 75 -13.51 9.92 -6.72
N MET A 76 -14.03 8.73 -6.99
CA MET A 76 -14.20 7.70 -5.96
C MET A 76 -12.90 6.94 -5.72
N VAL A 77 -12.39 7.00 -4.50
CA VAL A 77 -11.22 6.25 -4.02
C VAL A 77 -11.66 5.22 -2.99
N PHE A 78 -10.99 4.07 -2.96
CA PHE A 78 -11.29 3.00 -2.01
C PHE A 78 -10.14 2.83 -1.03
N ILE A 79 -10.47 2.86 0.27
CA ILE A 79 -9.53 2.69 1.37
C ILE A 79 -10.03 1.59 2.33
N PRO A 80 -9.16 0.94 3.12
CA PRO A 80 -9.63 0.13 4.24
C PRO A 80 -10.33 1.02 5.26
N GLU A 81 -11.29 0.44 5.98
CA GLU A 81 -11.88 1.03 7.18
C GLU A 81 -10.79 1.33 8.21
N ARG A 82 -11.07 2.33 9.06
CA ARG A 82 -10.13 2.83 10.08
C ARG A 82 -9.57 1.71 10.96
N ALA A 83 -10.42 0.85 11.52
CA ALA A 83 -10.00 -0.22 12.43
C ALA A 83 -9.07 -1.23 11.73
N GLU A 84 -9.32 -1.52 10.45
CA GLU A 84 -8.44 -2.35 9.65
C GLU A 84 -7.11 -1.63 9.38
N MET A 85 -7.13 -0.35 9.01
CA MET A 85 -5.93 0.45 8.78
C MET A 85 -5.02 0.48 10.01
N GLU A 86 -5.57 0.70 11.21
CA GLU A 86 -4.82 0.65 12.47
C GLU A 86 -4.15 -0.72 12.68
N THR A 87 -4.91 -1.79 12.45
CA THR A 87 -4.43 -3.16 12.55
C THR A 87 -3.29 -3.44 11.56
N MET A 88 -3.41 -2.95 10.32
CA MET A 88 -2.38 -3.10 9.29
C MET A 88 -1.09 -2.35 9.68
N LEU A 89 -1.20 -1.09 10.12
CA LEU A 89 -0.08 -0.28 10.55
C LEU A 89 0.67 -0.90 11.74
N ALA A 90 -0.07 -1.40 12.74
CA ALA A 90 0.52 -2.11 13.88
C ALA A 90 1.28 -3.38 13.43
N LYS A 91 0.74 -4.13 12.46
CA LYS A 91 1.36 -5.34 11.90
C LYS A 91 2.60 -5.07 11.06
N PHE A 92 2.76 -3.86 10.52
CA PHE A 92 3.96 -3.47 9.77
C PHE A 92 5.15 -3.18 10.69
N GLY A 93 4.89 -2.66 11.89
CA GLY A 93 5.86 -2.60 12.98
C GLY A 93 7.07 -1.68 12.78
N ARG A 94 7.15 -0.93 11.67
CA ARG A 94 8.19 0.11 11.51
C ARG A 94 7.87 1.29 12.43
N PRO A 95 8.86 2.02 12.96
CA PRO A 95 8.61 3.16 13.85
C PRO A 95 7.60 4.18 13.29
N LYS A 96 7.69 4.48 11.99
CA LYS A 96 6.75 5.38 11.30
C LYS A 96 5.31 4.85 11.26
N ASP A 97 5.12 3.54 11.17
CA ASP A 97 3.78 2.94 11.07
C ASP A 97 3.11 2.88 12.45
N ILE A 98 3.88 2.59 13.50
CA ILE A 98 3.40 2.65 14.89
C ILE A 98 2.93 4.07 15.22
N GLU A 99 3.70 5.09 14.84
CA GLU A 99 3.32 6.48 15.03
C GLU A 99 2.06 6.85 14.25
N ARG A 100 1.93 6.39 12.99
CA ARG A 100 0.70 6.57 12.20
C ARG A 100 -0.51 5.91 12.86
N ALA A 101 -0.37 4.69 13.38
CA ALA A 101 -1.45 3.98 14.07
C ALA A 101 -1.91 4.75 15.31
N ARG A 102 -0.96 5.28 16.10
CA ARG A 102 -1.28 6.13 17.26
C ARG A 102 -2.07 7.36 16.87
N ARG A 103 -1.63 8.10 15.84
CA ARG A 103 -2.35 9.29 15.35
C ARG A 103 -3.75 8.94 14.85
N LEU A 104 -3.88 7.84 14.10
CA LEU A 104 -5.16 7.40 13.57
C LEU A 104 -6.17 7.08 14.69
N ALA A 105 -5.70 6.47 15.78
CA ALA A 105 -6.52 6.18 16.95
C ALA A 105 -6.97 7.43 17.73
N THR A 106 -6.31 8.58 17.54
CA THR A 106 -6.66 9.86 18.19
C THR A 106 -7.63 10.72 17.38
N LEU A 107 -7.87 10.39 16.11
CA LEU A 107 -8.82 11.13 15.28
C LEU A 107 -10.24 10.68 15.63
N SER A 108 -11.03 11.56 16.26
CA SER A 108 -12.47 11.35 16.50
C SER A 108 -13.27 11.32 15.21
#